data_AF-C5LP16-F1
#
_entry.id   AF-C5LP16-F1
#
_cell.length_a   1.000
_cell.length_b   1.000
_cell.length_c   1.000
_cell.angle_alpha   90.00
_cell.angle_beta   90.00
_cell.angle_gamma   90.00
#
_symmetry.space_group_name_H-M   'P 1'
#
loop_
_entity.id
_entity.type
_entity.pdbx_description
1 polymer ?
#
loop_
_entity_poly.entity_id
_entity_poly.type
_entity_poly.pdbx_seq_one_letter_code
_entity_poly.pdbx_strand_id
1 'polypeptide(L)' 'KTRIIPRHIQLAVRNDEELNKFLAGVTLASGGVLPNIHTTLLPKKSKGKSFTASQEM' A
#
# COMPACT_ATOMS: atom_id res chain seq x y z
N LYS A 1 -14.62 4.42 6.68
CA LYS A 1 -14.97 3.09 6.13
C LYS A 1 -15.37 2.17 7.29
N THR A 2 -16.65 1.89 7.48
CA THR A 2 -17.15 1.05 8.59
C THR A 2 -17.17 -0.43 8.24
N ARG A 3 -17.30 -0.77 6.94
CA ARG A 3 -17.25 -2.15 6.43
C ARG A 3 -15.82 -2.55 6.08
N ILE A 4 -15.44 -3.76 6.48
CA ILE A 4 -14.18 -4.40 6.08
C ILE A 4 -14.30 -4.80 4.60
N ILE A 5 -13.35 -4.34 3.78
CA ILE A 5 -13.22 -4.73 2.36
C ILE A 5 -11.92 -5.51 2.16
N PRO A 6 -11.75 -6.27 1.07
CA PRO A 6 -10.55 -7.08 0.84
C PRO A 6 -9.23 -6.30 0.96
N ARG A 7 -9.24 -5.02 0.57
CA ARG A 7 -8.08 -4.13 0.73
C ARG A 7 -7.63 -3.96 2.19
N HIS A 8 -8.55 -3.92 3.15
CA HIS A 8 -8.19 -3.78 4.57
C HIS A 8 -7.47 -5.02 5.08
N ILE A 9 -7.94 -6.19 4.68
CA ILE A 9 -7.32 -7.48 5.03
C ILE A 9 -5.92 -7.55 4.43
N GLN A 10 -5.78 -7.21 3.15
CA GLN A 10 -4.47 -7.18 2.50
C GLN A 10 -3.49 -6.24 3.20
N LEU A 11 -3.93 -5.03 3.58
CA LEU A 11 -3.07 -4.09 4.28
C LEU A 11 -2.68 -4.60 5.68
N ALA A 12 -3.62 -5.15 6.45
CA ALA A 12 -3.32 -5.70 7.77
C ALA A 12 -2.31 -6.85 7.68
N VAL A 13 -2.53 -7.80 6.78
CA VAL A 13 -1.65 -8.96 6.59
C VAL A 13 -0.25 -8.57 6.12
N ARG A 14 -0.12 -7.60 5.21
CA ARG A 14 1.19 -7.23 4.63
C ARG A 14 1.99 -6.23 5.47
N ASN A 15 1.35 -5.53 6.41
CA ASN A 15 2.06 -4.68 7.38
C ASN A 15 2.49 -5.43 8.64
N ASP A 16 1.91 -6.61 8.90
CA ASP A 16 2.28 -7.47 10.02
C ASP A 16 3.28 -8.56 9.59
N GLU A 17 4.40 -8.69 10.30
CA GLU A 17 5.44 -9.63 9.90
C GLU A 17 5.04 -11.10 10.08
N GLU A 18 4.33 -11.42 11.15
CA GLU A 18 3.95 -12.81 11.48
C GLU A 18 2.90 -13.30 10.49
N LEU A 19 1.88 -12.47 10.24
CA LEU A 19 0.83 -12.77 9.26
C LEU A 19 1.37 -12.82 7.83
N ASN A 20 2.30 -11.94 7.46
CA ASN A 20 2.90 -11.96 6.13
C ASN A 20 3.73 -13.23 5.90
N LYS A 21 4.49 -13.69 6.90
CA LYS A 21 5.26 -14.95 6.83
C LYS A 21 4.31 -16.15 6.81
N PHE A 22 3.29 -16.16 7.66
CA PHE A 22 2.30 -17.22 7.72
C PHE A 22 1.52 -17.38 6.41
N LEU A 23 1.19 -16.28 5.74
CA LEU A 23 0.42 -16.23 4.49
C LEU A 23 1.28 -15.98 3.24
N ALA A 24 2.57 -16.31 3.27
CA ALA A 24 3.53 -15.98 2.20
C ALA A 24 3.13 -16.52 0.81
N GLY A 25 2.42 -17.65 0.73
CA GLY A 25 1.97 -18.26 -0.53
C GLY A 25 0.49 -18.03 -0.87
N VAL A 26 -0.25 -17.30 -0.04
CA VAL A 26 -1.71 -17.13 -0.21
C VAL A 26 -2.01 -15.87 -1.04
N THR A 27 -2.84 -16.02 -2.07
CA THR A 27 -3.35 -14.90 -2.88
C THR A 27 -4.68 -14.41 -2.32
N LEU A 28 -4.73 -13.15 -1.88
CA LEU A 28 -5.97 -12.49 -1.46
C LEU A 28 -6.62 -11.77 -2.64
N ALA A 29 -7.74 -12.31 -3.13
CA ALA A 29 -8.49 -11.72 -4.25
C ALA A 29 -8.95 -10.29 -3.94
N SER A 30 -8.87 -9.40 -4.92
CA SER A 30 -9.26 -7.98 -4.81
C SER A 30 -8.54 -7.16 -3.70
N GLY A 31 -7.43 -7.68 -3.14
CA GLY A 31 -6.65 -6.99 -2.10
C GLY A 31 -5.68 -5.93 -2.61
N GLY A 32 -5.25 -6.04 -3.87
CA GLY A 32 -4.17 -5.21 -4.45
C GLY A 32 -2.82 -5.43 -3.76
N VAL A 33 -1.91 -4.46 -3.88
CA VAL A 33 -0.55 -4.54 -3.30
C VAL A 33 -0.23 -3.32 -2.43
N LEU A 34 0.74 -3.41 -1.53
CA LEU A 34 1.17 -2.25 -0.75
C LEU A 34 1.79 -1.22 -1.71
N PRO A 35 1.42 0.08 -1.65
CA PRO A 35 2.02 1.09 -2.49
C PRO A 35 3.50 1.25 -2.12
N ASN A 36 4.39 0.88 -3.03
CA ASN A 36 5.83 1.06 -2.87
C ASN A 36 6.43 1.33 -4.25
N ILE A 37 7.11 2.47 -4.41
CA ILE A 37 7.76 2.86 -5.65
C ILE A 37 9.27 2.86 -5.40
N HIS A 38 10.01 2.06 -6.17
CA HIS A 38 11.46 2.02 -6.06
C HIS A 38 12.06 3.38 -6.43
N THR A 39 13.07 3.83 -5.67
CA THR A 39 13.62 5.19 -5.77
C THR A 39 14.24 5.51 -7.13
N THR A 40 14.73 4.49 -7.86
CA THR A 40 15.26 4.66 -9.22
C THR A 40 14.19 4.96 -10.26
N LEU A 41 12.94 4.62 -9.97
CA LEU A 41 11.78 4.88 -10.84
C LEU A 41 11.18 6.27 -10.58
N LEU A 42 11.57 6.91 -9.47
CA LEU A 42 11.18 8.29 -9.22
C LEU A 42 11.87 9.19 -10.25
N PRO A 43 11.16 10.19 -10.81
CA PRO A 43 11.80 11.16 -11.67
C PRO A 43 12.94 11.83 -10.89
N LYS A 44 14.13 11.90 -11.50
CA LYS A 44 15.25 12.68 -10.94
C LYS A 44 14.73 14.09 -10.70
N LYS A 45 14.78 14.57 -9.45
CA LYS A 45 14.23 15.87 -9.04
C LYS A 45 14.70 17.01 -9.96
N SER A 46 13.94 17.32 -11.00
CA SER A 46 13.77 18.68 -11.49
C SER A 46 12.57 19.25 -10.75
N LYS A 47 12.78 20.30 -9.97
CA LYS A 47 11.75 20.98 -9.16
C LYS A 47 10.41 21.09 -9.91
N GLY A 48 9.34 20.52 -9.36
CA GLY A 48 7.99 20.81 -9.84
C GLY A 48 6.98 19.68 -9.66
N LYS A 49 6.43 19.57 -8.44
CA LYS A 49 5.01 19.34 -8.10
C LYS A 49 4.90 18.47 -6.85
N SER A 50 4.47 19.14 -5.77
CA SER A 50 3.86 18.56 -4.59
C SER A 50 2.74 17.62 -5.01
N PHE A 51 2.87 16.33 -4.67
CA PHE A 51 1.69 15.49 -4.53
C PHE A 51 0.98 16.02 -3.28
N THR A 52 -0.03 16.85 -3.49
CA THR A 52 -0.89 17.39 -2.42
C THR A 52 -1.52 16.21 -1.70
N ALA A 53 -0.99 15.90 -0.52
CA ALA A 53 -1.76 15.23 0.51
C ALA A 53 -2.95 16.14 0.80
N SER A 54 -4.13 15.76 0.30
CA SER A 54 -5.39 16.38 0.67
C SER A 54 -5.63 16.10 2.16
N GLN A 55 -5.07 16.96 2.99
CA GLN A 55 -5.56 17.25 4.33
C GLN A 55 -6.45 18.48 4.21
N GLU A 56 -7.76 18.28 4.02
CA GLU A 56 -8.78 19.31 4.29
C GLU A 56 -10.08 18.63 4.82
N MET A 57 -10.47 19.08 6.02
CA MET A 57 -11.64 18.78 6.88
C MET A 57 -11.75 17.43 7.59
#